data_AF-A0A6L5F3M5-F1
#
_entry.id   AF-A0A6L5F3M5-F1
#
_cell.length_a   1.000
_cell.length_b   1.000
_cell.length_c   1.000
_cell.angle_alpha   90.00
_cell.angle_beta   90.00
_cell.angle_gamma   90.00
#
_symmetry.space_group_name_H-M   'P 1'
#
loop_
_entity.id
_entity.type
_entity.pdbx_description
1 polymer ?
#
loop_
_entity_poly.entity_id
_entity_poly.type
_entity_poly.pdbx_seq_one_letter_code
_entity_poly.pdbx_strand_id
1 'polypeptide(L)' 'MDTSLFELTLYEKTIRGALFGSSNPRHDIPRYLEMYQTGQLKLDELVTKEYVLEDINAGYADLLAGRNLRGIIRF' A
#
# COMPACT_ATOMS: atom_id res chain seq x y z
N MET A 1 5.10 -19.72 4.87
CA MET A 1 4.51 -19.89 6.21
C MET A 1 3.36 -20.85 6.03
N ASP A 2 3.60 -22.14 6.29
CA ASP A 2 2.54 -23.15 6.21
C ASP A 2 1.67 -23.06 7.46
N THR A 3 0.48 -22.47 7.34
CA THR A 3 -0.48 -22.46 8.43
C THR A 3 -1.26 -23.77 8.36
N SER A 4 -0.83 -24.79 9.12
CA SER A 4 -1.57 -26.06 9.16
C SER A 4 -2.98 -25.85 9.76
N LEU A 5 -3.98 -26.58 9.27
CA LEU A 5 -5.34 -26.53 9.84
C LEU A 5 -5.36 -26.94 11.32
N PHE A 6 -4.44 -27.82 11.72
CA PHE A 6 -4.28 -28.21 13.12
C PHE A 6 -3.90 -27.02 14.01
N GLU A 7 -2.95 -26.18 13.58
CA GLU A 7 -2.57 -24.99 14.35
C GLU A 7 -3.68 -23.92 14.37
N LEU A 8 -4.46 -23.82 13.29
CA LEU A 8 -5.59 -22.90 13.24
C LEU A 8 -6.60 -23.21 14.36
N THR A 9 -6.91 -24.50 14.55
CA THR A 9 -7.83 -24.97 15.59
C THR A 9 -7.20 -24.97 16.98
N LEU A 10 -5.99 -25.54 17.15
CA LEU A 10 -5.36 -25.70 18.45
C LEU A 10 -5.10 -24.36 19.16
N TYR A 11 -4.75 -23.33 18.39
CA TYR A 11 -4.45 -21.99 18.92
C TYR A 11 -5.56 -20.98 18.64
N GLU A 12 -6.73 -21.43 18.16
CA GLU A 12 -7.89 -20.57 17.90
C GLU A 12 -7.56 -19.34 17.02
N LYS A 13 -6.67 -19.52 16.05
CA LYS A 13 -6.27 -18.45 15.13
C LYS A 13 -7.46 -18.08 14.24
N THR A 14 -7.64 -16.78 13.96
CA THR A 14 -8.73 -16.27 13.11
C THR A 14 -8.22 -15.85 11.73
N ILE A 15 -8.96 -16.23 10.68
CA ILE A 15 -8.77 -15.70 9.33
C ILE A 15 -9.81 -14.61 9.09
N ARG A 16 -9.36 -13.39 8.75
CA ARG A 16 -10.23 -12.25 8.50
C ARG A 16 -9.93 -11.63 7.14
N GLY A 17 -10.94 -11.56 6.29
CA GLY A 17 -10.88 -10.76 5.08
C GLY A 17 -10.89 -9.26 5.41
N ALA A 18 -10.17 -8.46 4.62
CA ALA A 18 -10.15 -7.01 4.75
C ALA A 18 -10.25 -6.34 3.38
N LEU A 19 -11.25 -5.48 3.21
CA LEU A 19 -11.39 -4.62 2.04
C LEU A 19 -10.87 -3.23 2.42
N PHE A 20 -9.90 -2.70 1.67
CA PHE A 20 -9.22 -1.43 1.98
C PHE A 20 -8.70 -1.33 3.44
N GLY A 21 -8.19 -2.44 3.98
CA GLY A 21 -7.74 -2.49 5.38
C GLY A 21 -8.86 -2.39 6.42
N SER A 22 -10.12 -2.65 6.03
CA SER A 22 -11.32 -2.44 6.87
C SER A 22 -11.50 -0.99 7.32
N SER A 23 -10.99 -0.04 6.52
CA SER A 23 -11.05 1.38 6.80
C SER A 23 -12.42 1.99 6.49
N ASN A 24 -12.80 3.04 7.25
CA ASN A 24 -13.84 3.99 6.88
C ASN A 24 -13.19 5.21 6.20
N PRO A 25 -13.25 5.35 4.87
CA PRO A 25 -12.48 6.37 4.15
C PRO A 25 -12.76 7.81 4.61
N ARG A 26 -14.01 8.12 4.99
CA ARG A 26 -14.37 9.49 5.44
C ARG A 26 -13.73 9.86 6.78
N HIS A 27 -13.44 8.86 7.60
CA HIS A 27 -12.81 9.06 8.91
C HIS A 27 -11.29 8.87 8.83
N ASP A 28 -10.84 7.80 8.19
CA ASP A 28 -9.44 7.39 8.24
C ASP A 28 -8.54 8.18 7.29
N ILE A 29 -9.00 8.57 6.09
CA ILE A 29 -8.15 9.33 5.15
C ILE A 29 -7.69 10.67 5.76
N PRO A 30 -8.58 11.49 6.36
CA PRO A 30 -8.14 12.70 7.06
C PRO A 30 -7.11 12.43 8.16
N ARG A 31 -7.30 11.34 8.94
CA ARG A 31 -6.35 10.93 9.98
C ARG A 31 -4.99 10.53 9.41
N TYR A 32 -4.96 9.78 8.31
CA TYR A 32 -3.71 9.42 7.64
C TYR A 32 -2.98 10.64 7.08
N LEU A 33 -3.71 11.64 6.59
CA LEU A 33 -3.13 12.91 6.14
C LEU A 33 -2.47 13.65 7.31
N GLU A 34 -3.13 13.74 8.47
CA GLU A 34 -2.54 14.33 9.68
C GLU A 34 -1.28 13.56 10.12
N MET A 35 -1.31 12.23 10.11
CA MET A 35 -0.14 11.40 10.41
C MET A 35 1.02 11.65 9.43
N TYR A 36 0.72 11.87 8.15
CA TYR A 36 1.73 12.22 7.14
C TYR A 36 2.32 13.62 7.42
N GLN A 37 1.47 14.62 7.65
CA GLN A 37 1.90 15.99 7.94
C GLN A 37 2.74 16.10 9.22
N THR A 38 2.46 15.27 10.21
CA THR A 38 3.21 15.19 11.48
C THR A 38 4.45 14.29 11.40
N GLY A 39 4.73 13.69 10.24
CA GLY A 39 5.90 12.82 10.00
C GLY A 39 5.78 11.41 10.61
N GLN A 40 4.64 11.06 11.21
CA GLN A 40 4.37 9.71 11.73
C GLN A 40 4.18 8.69 10.60
N LEU A 41 3.69 9.14 9.44
CA LEU A 41 3.51 8.33 8.25
C LEU A 41 4.44 8.83 7.13
N LYS A 42 5.44 8.04 6.77
CA LYS A 42 6.48 8.44 5.81
C LYS A 42 6.16 8.02 4.38
N LEU A 43 5.28 8.76 3.71
CA LEU A 43 4.83 8.40 2.36
C LEU A 43 5.84 8.73 1.27
N ASP A 44 6.67 9.77 1.45
CA ASP A 44 7.63 10.21 0.44
C ASP A 44 8.68 9.14 0.15
N GLU A 45 9.10 8.38 1.17
CA GLU A 45 10.07 7.29 1.04
C GLU A 45 9.57 6.14 0.14
N LEU A 46 8.25 6.05 -0.08
CA LEU A 46 7.65 5.04 -0.97
C LEU A 46 7.72 5.44 -2.44
N VAL A 47 7.88 6.74 -2.74
CA VAL A 47 7.99 7.25 -4.11
C VAL A 47 9.39 7.00 -4.63
N THR A 48 9.54 5.93 -5.40
CA THR A 48 10.84 5.51 -5.95
C THR A 48 11.12 6.08 -7.34
N LYS A 49 10.08 6.53 -8.06
CA LYS A 49 10.23 7.08 -9.40
C LYS A 49 9.09 8.04 -9.77
N GLU A 50 9.45 9.07 -10.49
CA GLU A 50 8.53 10.06 -11.03
C GLU A 50 8.58 10.06 -12.55
N TYR A 51 7.45 10.35 -13.16
CA TYR A 51 7.27 10.37 -14.62
C TYR A 51 6.47 11.60 -15.01
N VAL A 52 6.68 12.09 -16.22
CA VAL A 52 5.71 12.98 -16.89
C VAL A 52 4.59 12.14 -17.52
N LEU A 53 3.47 12.76 -17.87
CA LEU A 53 2.30 12.04 -18.38
C LEU A 53 2.60 11.29 -19.69
N GLU A 54 3.46 11.84 -20.54
CA GLU A 54 3.90 11.26 -21.81
C GLU A 54 4.59 9.90 -21.62
N ASP A 55 5.23 9.69 -20.46
CA ASP A 55 5.97 8.48 -20.10
C ASP A 55 5.10 7.42 -19.39
N ILE A 56 3.77 7.55 -19.40
CA ILE A 56 2.86 6.65 -18.68
C ILE A 56 3.12 5.16 -18.99
N ASN A 57 3.42 4.83 -20.25
CA ASN A 57 3.71 3.45 -20.66
C ASN A 57 5.02 2.92 -20.06
N ALA A 58 6.04 3.77 -19.94
CA ALA A 58 7.27 3.40 -19.24
C ALA A 58 7.00 3.18 -17.74
N GLY A 59 6.14 4.01 -17.14
CA GLY A 59 5.69 3.83 -15.76
C GLY A 59 5.03 2.48 -15.48
N TYR A 60 4.15 2.02 -16.38
CA TYR A 60 3.56 0.68 -16.31
C TYR A 60 4.58 -0.43 -16.51
N ALA A 61 5.51 -0.27 -17.46
CA ALA A 61 6.55 -1.27 -17.71
C ALA A 61 7.47 -1.44 -16.49
N ASP A 62 7.80 -0.36 -15.79
CA ASP A 62 8.58 -0.39 -14.55
C ASP A 62 7.82 -1.05 -13.40
N LEU A 63 6.52 -0.79 -13.27
CA LEU A 63 5.66 -1.45 -12.28
C LEU A 63 5.62 -2.97 -12.47
N LEU A 64 5.37 -3.44 -13.69
CA LEU A 64 5.28 -4.87 -14.00
C LEU A 64 6.63 -5.59 -13.82
N ALA A 65 7.72 -4.89 -14.09
CA ALA A 65 9.07 -5.43 -13.89
C ALA A 65 9.58 -5.29 -12.45
N GLY A 66 8.79 -4.74 -11.52
CA GLY A 66 9.19 -4.51 -10.13
C GLY A 66 10.34 -3.50 -9.94
N ARG A 67 10.53 -2.59 -10.90
CA ARG A 67 11.58 -1.56 -10.87
C ARG A 67 11.22 -0.35 -10.01
N ASN A 68 9.94 -0.17 -9.68
CA ASN A 68 9.47 0.85 -8.74
C ASN A 68 8.59 0.23 -7.65
N LEU A 69 8.51 0.91 -6.51
CA LEU A 69 7.50 0.65 -5.47
C LEU A 69 6.26 1.48 -5.75
N ARG A 70 6.43 2.81 -5.77
CA ARG A 70 5.40 3.77 -6.19
C ARG A 70 5.95 4.67 -7.27
N GLY A 71 5.34 4.59 -8.45
CA GLY A 71 5.49 5.57 -9.51
C GLY A 71 4.49 6.71 -9.35
N ILE A 72 4.93 7.97 -9.46
CA ILE A 72 4.07 9.15 -9.46
C ILE A 72 4.14 9.84 -10.82
N ILE A 73 2.98 10.16 -11.39
CA ILE A 73 2.89 11.06 -12.55
C ILE A 73 2.85 12.50 -12.06
N ARG A 74 3.76 13.34 -12.55
CA ARG A 74 3.73 14.80 -12.38
C ARG A 74 3.21 15.45 -13.66
N PHE A 75 2.29 16.39 -13.52
CA PHE A 75 1.59 17.08 -14.61
C PHE A 75 1.43 18.57 -14.26
#